data_AF-A0A9D5KGG9-F1
#
_entry.id   AF-A0A9D5KGG9-F1
#
_cell.length_a   1.000
_cell.length_b   1.000
_cell.length_c   1.000
_cell.angle_alpha   90.00
_cell.angle_beta   90.00
_cell.angle_gamma   90.00
#
_symmetry.space_group_name_H-M   'P 1'
#
loop_
_entity.id
_entity.type
_entity.pdbx_description
1 polymer ?
#
loop_
_entity_poly.entity_id
_entity_poly.type
_entity_poly.pdbx_seq_one_letter_code
_entity_poly.pdbx_strand_id
1 'polypeptide(L)'
;MVSPHVEVTITEREIGKDQAYIFGKVGKQGAFPLDEGYRLLDLFSDAGGINTSIFARPVKLIRVQGEKVVMTTIDLNNIFRRGQLDKNILLQNQDIVFVPPRFLSSTKEVLSTVGEFIPWYFFVRSIANP
;
A
#
# COMPACT_ATOMS: atom_id res chain seq x y z
N MET A 1 17.55 -45.73 -27.71
CA MET A 1 16.59 -44.67 -28.08
C MET A 1 15.96 -44.16 -26.80
N VAL A 2 16.16 -42.90 -26.41
CA VAL A 2 15.33 -42.23 -25.40
C VAL A 2 15.29 -40.76 -25.78
N SER A 3 14.12 -40.27 -26.20
CA SER A 3 13.88 -38.85 -26.47
C SER A 3 13.44 -38.19 -25.17
N PRO A 4 14.21 -37.25 -24.59
CA PRO A 4 13.69 -36.48 -23.47
C PRO A 4 12.65 -35.49 -23.99
N HIS A 5 11.42 -35.64 -23.51
CA HIS A 5 10.39 -34.62 -23.64
C HIS A 5 10.66 -33.60 -22.54
N VAL A 6 11.02 -32.37 -22.92
CA VAL A 6 11.16 -31.27 -21.97
C VAL A 6 9.78 -30.65 -21.80
N GLU A 7 9.19 -30.86 -20.63
CA GLU A 7 8.00 -30.19 -20.17
C GLU A 7 8.29 -28.69 -20.05
N VAL A 8 7.49 -27.87 -20.72
CA VAL A 8 7.61 -26.41 -20.62
C VAL A 8 7.01 -26.00 -19.28
N THR A 9 7.82 -26.01 -18.22
CA THR A 9 7.48 -25.30 -16.98
C THR A 9 7.57 -23.82 -17.29
N ILE A 10 6.44 -23.21 -17.65
CA ILE A 10 6.33 -21.76 -17.69
C ILE A 10 6.63 -21.31 -16.26
N THR A 11 7.84 -20.83 -16.00
CA THR A 11 8.13 -20.04 -14.80
C THR A 11 7.34 -18.77 -14.98
N GLU A 12 6.12 -18.79 -14.48
CA GLU A 12 5.22 -17.66 -14.28
C GLU A 12 5.98 -16.62 -13.47
N ARG A 13 6.78 -15.81 -14.15
CA ARG A 13 7.49 -14.68 -13.58
C ARG A 13 6.40 -13.65 -13.28
N GLU A 14 5.76 -13.81 -12.13
CA GLU A 14 4.79 -12.93 -11.49
C GLU A 14 4.05 -12.01 -12.47
N ILE A 15 3.01 -12.52 -13.11
CA ILE A 15 1.92 -11.63 -13.55
C ILE A 15 1.33 -11.10 -12.24
N GLY A 16 1.82 -9.92 -11.84
CA GLY A 16 1.84 -9.45 -10.45
C GLY A 16 0.48 -9.52 -9.78
N LYS A 17 0.37 -10.30 -8.70
CA LYS A 17 -0.77 -10.23 -7.80
C LYS A 17 -0.99 -8.78 -7.38
N ASP A 18 -2.26 -8.41 -7.21
CA ASP A 18 -2.61 -7.11 -6.65
C ASP A 18 -1.87 -6.90 -5.32
N GLN A 19 -1.28 -5.73 -5.14
CA GLN A 19 -0.47 -5.40 -3.97
C GLN A 19 -0.80 -4.01 -3.45
N ALA A 20 -0.79 -3.84 -2.13
CA ALA A 20 -0.74 -2.53 -1.49
C ALA A 20 0.59 -2.35 -0.77
N TYR A 21 0.98 -1.10 -0.59
CA TYR A 21 2.24 -0.72 0.00
C TYR A 21 2.00 0.03 1.29
N ILE A 22 2.83 -0.22 2.31
CA ILE A 22 2.79 0.53 3.56
C ILE A 22 4.18 1.00 3.99
N PHE A 23 4.26 2.27 4.37
CA PHE A 23 5.51 2.92 4.75
C PHE A 23 5.34 3.83 5.97
N GLY A 24 6.47 4.19 6.56
CA GLY A 24 6.57 5.05 7.73
C GLY A 24 6.57 4.26 9.04
N LYS A 25 5.85 4.75 10.05
CA LYS A 25 5.89 4.18 11.41
C LYS A 25 5.02 2.92 11.53
N VAL A 26 5.47 1.81 10.96
CA VAL A 26 4.87 0.47 11.06
C VAL A 26 5.93 -0.57 11.43
N GLY A 27 5.50 -1.77 11.85
CA GLY A 27 6.43 -2.84 12.22
C GLY A 27 7.23 -3.37 11.02
N LYS A 28 6.57 -3.54 9.88
CA LYS A 28 7.16 -3.97 8.61
C LYS A 28 6.64 -3.09 7.48
N GLN A 29 7.56 -2.41 6.81
CA GLN A 29 7.28 -1.63 5.61
C GLN A 29 7.44 -2.49 4.35
N GLY A 30 6.75 -2.13 3.26
CA GLY A 30 6.93 -2.77 1.96
C GLY A 30 5.62 -3.08 1.26
N ALA A 31 5.70 -3.97 0.26
CA ALA A 31 4.57 -4.47 -0.51
C ALA A 31 3.92 -5.68 0.19
N PHE A 32 2.60 -5.71 0.18
CA PHE A 32 1.77 -6.77 0.73
C PHE A 32 0.76 -7.22 -0.32
N PRO A 33 0.64 -8.53 -0.60
CA PRO A 33 -0.34 -9.05 -1.54
C PRO A 33 -1.76 -8.79 -1.02
N LEU A 34 -2.67 -8.46 -1.93
CA LEU A 34 -4.09 -8.25 -1.65
C LEU A 34 -4.85 -9.53 -1.97
N ASP A 35 -5.44 -10.13 -0.94
CA ASP A 35 -6.46 -11.15 -1.11
C ASP A 35 -7.85 -10.50 -1.33
N GLU A 36 -8.86 -11.30 -1.67
CA GLU A 36 -10.21 -10.80 -1.87
C GLU A 36 -10.76 -10.15 -0.58
N GLY A 37 -11.28 -8.93 -0.70
CA GLY A 37 -11.84 -8.21 0.44
C GLY A 37 -10.81 -7.58 1.39
N TYR A 38 -9.52 -7.60 1.03
CA TYR A 38 -8.42 -7.09 1.87
C TYR A 38 -8.54 -5.58 2.15
N ARG A 39 -8.49 -5.21 3.43
CA ARG A 39 -8.75 -3.86 3.93
C ARG A 39 -7.57 -3.26 4.67
N LEU A 40 -7.71 -1.99 5.00
CA LEU A 40 -6.70 -1.21 5.71
C LEU A 40 -6.24 -1.88 7.01
N LEU A 41 -7.15 -2.42 7.81
CA LEU A 41 -6.79 -3.11 9.05
C LEU A 41 -5.98 -4.39 8.82
N ASP A 42 -6.25 -5.12 7.74
CA ASP A 42 -5.51 -6.33 7.37
C ASP A 42 -4.07 -5.93 7.01
N LEU A 43 -3.91 -4.88 6.20
CA LEU A 43 -2.59 -4.31 5.89
C LEU A 43 -1.80 -3.93 7.14
N PHE A 44 -2.44 -3.27 8.10
CA PHE A 44 -1.78 -2.92 9.35
C PHE A 44 -1.42 -4.13 10.19
N SER A 45 -2.26 -5.17 10.19
CA SER A 45 -2.02 -6.41 10.93
C SER A 45 -0.80 -7.14 10.37
N ASP A 46 -0.75 -7.32 9.06
CA ASP A 46 0.37 -7.96 8.35
C ASP A 46 1.66 -7.13 8.41
N ALA A 47 1.53 -5.81 8.49
CA ALA A 47 2.64 -4.88 8.73
C ALA A 47 3.15 -4.87 10.18
N GLY A 48 2.78 -5.85 11.01
CA GLY A 48 3.24 -5.98 12.40
C GLY A 48 2.42 -5.18 13.41
N GLY A 49 1.19 -4.82 13.05
CA GLY A 49 0.24 -4.11 13.90
C GLY A 49 0.44 -2.61 13.96
N ILE A 50 -0.49 -1.95 14.66
CA ILE A 50 -0.49 -0.51 14.87
C ILE A 50 0.10 -0.20 16.25
N ASN A 51 1.20 0.55 16.28
CA ASN A 51 1.69 1.11 17.54
C ASN A 51 0.67 2.16 18.06
N THR A 52 0.32 2.09 19.35
CA THR A 52 -0.66 2.99 19.98
C THR A 52 -0.33 4.48 19.83
N SER A 53 0.94 4.84 19.62
CA SER A 53 1.38 6.22 19.34
C SER A 53 0.92 6.78 17.98
N ILE A 54 0.42 5.93 17.09
CA ILE A 54 -0.06 6.31 15.74
C ILE A 54 -1.51 6.81 15.79
N PHE A 55 -2.29 6.42 16.81
CA PHE A 55 -3.68 6.85 16.93
C PHE A 55 -3.86 8.37 17.01
N ALA A 56 -2.84 9.12 17.44
CA ALA A 56 -2.88 10.58 17.45
C ALA A 56 -2.64 11.21 16.05
N ARG A 57 -2.46 10.41 14.99
CA ARG A 57 -1.93 10.88 13.71
C ARG A 57 -2.76 10.40 12.51
N PRO A 58 -3.12 11.31 11.60
CA PRO A 58 -3.82 10.93 10.38
C PRO A 58 -2.92 10.11 9.47
N VAL A 59 -3.33 8.89 9.17
CA VAL A 59 -2.74 8.05 8.11
C VAL A 59 -3.16 8.60 6.76
N LYS A 60 -2.31 8.42 5.74
CA LYS A 60 -2.60 8.86 4.38
C LYS A 60 -2.70 7.65 3.47
N LEU A 61 -3.80 7.54 2.76
CA LEU A 61 -3.96 6.62 1.65
C LEU A 61 -3.79 7.40 0.35
N ILE A 62 -2.88 6.95 -0.49
CA ILE A 62 -2.58 7.55 -1.78
C ILE A 62 -2.98 6.52 -2.84
N ARG A 63 -3.88 6.94 -3.73
CA ARG A 63 -4.44 6.09 -4.77
C ARG A 63 -4.38 6.81 -6.10
N VAL A 64 -3.94 6.10 -7.14
CA VAL A 64 -3.99 6.60 -8.52
C VAL A 64 -5.35 6.23 -9.12
N GLN A 65 -6.08 7.22 -9.61
CA GLN A 65 -7.37 7.07 -10.28
C GLN A 65 -7.27 7.70 -11.67
N GLY A 66 -6.97 6.86 -12.67
CA GLY A 66 -6.61 7.34 -14.02
C GLY A 66 -5.33 8.16 -13.96
N GLU A 67 -5.40 9.42 -14.38
CA GLU A 67 -4.27 10.35 -14.35
C GLU A 67 -4.14 11.14 -13.04
N LYS A 68 -5.09 10.97 -12.10
CA LYS A 68 -5.14 11.75 -10.86
C LYS A 68 -4.60 10.95 -9.69
N VAL A 69 -3.81 11.60 -8.85
CA VAL A 69 -3.43 11.09 -7.53
C VAL A 69 -4.41 11.63 -6.50
N VAL A 70 -5.16 10.72 -5.88
CA VAL A 70 -6.10 11.03 -4.80
C VAL A 70 -5.47 10.66 -3.47
N MET A 71 -5.38 11.64 -2.57
CA MET A 71 -4.87 11.42 -1.21
C MET A 71 -6.00 11.55 -0.20
N THR A 72 -6.31 10.44 0.46
CA THR A 72 -7.35 10.34 1.50
C THR A 72 -6.70 10.36 2.87
N THR A 73 -7.26 11.17 3.77
CA THR A 73 -6.83 11.21 5.18
C THR A 73 -7.68 10.23 6.00
N ILE A 74 -7.01 9.35 6.75
CA ILE A 74 -7.65 8.32 7.56
C ILE A 74 -7.33 8.59 9.03
N ASP A 75 -8.36 8.82 9.82
CA ASP A 75 -8.26 8.85 11.28
C ASP A 75 -8.56 7.46 11.84
N LEU A 76 -7.51 6.78 12.30
CA LEU A 76 -7.61 5.43 12.85
C LEU A 76 -8.42 5.40 14.16
N ASN A 77 -8.59 6.50 14.90
CA ASN A 77 -9.43 6.49 16.10
C ASN A 77 -10.88 6.17 15.78
N ASN A 78 -11.37 6.57 14.60
CA ASN A 78 -12.73 6.27 14.18
C ASN A 78 -12.95 4.75 14.13
N ILE A 79 -11.96 4.01 13.64
CA ILE A 79 -12.04 2.55 13.55
C ILE A 79 -11.82 1.91 14.94
N PHE A 80 -10.68 2.20 15.58
CA PHE A 80 -10.25 1.47 16.78
C PHE A 80 -10.92 1.90 18.08
N ARG A 81 -11.26 3.19 18.23
CA ARG A 81 -11.85 3.72 19.47
C ARG A 81 -13.35 3.89 19.37
N ARG A 82 -13.84 4.28 18.19
CA ARG A 82 -15.27 4.56 17.95
C ARG A 82 -16.02 3.43 17.25
N GLY A 83 -15.32 2.36 16.86
CA GLY A 83 -15.93 1.18 16.24
C GLY A 83 -16.55 1.43 14.86
N GLN A 84 -16.16 2.51 14.17
CA GLN A 84 -16.68 2.88 12.85
C GLN A 84 -16.00 2.04 11.76
N LEU A 85 -16.46 0.80 11.60
CA LEU A 85 -15.90 -0.16 10.63
C LEU A 85 -16.13 0.27 9.17
N ASP A 86 -17.09 1.16 8.91
CA ASP A 86 -17.28 1.79 7.59
C ASP A 86 -16.06 2.62 7.15
N LYS A 87 -15.18 3.00 8.10
CA LYS A 87 -13.90 3.66 7.82
C LYS A 87 -12.76 2.67 7.52
N ASN A 88 -12.99 1.36 7.64
CA ASN A 88 -12.01 0.34 7.26
C ASN A 88 -12.02 0.15 5.72
N ILE A 89 -11.23 0.96 5.03
CA ILE A 89 -11.23 1.07 3.56
C ILE A 89 -10.80 -0.24 2.90
N LEU A 90 -11.53 -0.66 1.87
CA LEU A 90 -11.11 -1.71 0.94
C LEU A 90 -9.93 -1.21 0.11
N LEU A 91 -8.82 -1.93 0.20
CA LEU A 91 -7.61 -1.58 -0.53
C LEU A 91 -7.72 -2.02 -1.98
N GLN A 92 -7.09 -1.24 -2.84
CA GLN A 92 -6.99 -1.50 -4.27
C GLN A 92 -5.54 -1.73 -4.64
N ASN A 93 -5.33 -2.41 -5.75
CA ASN A 93 -4.00 -2.59 -6.29
C ASN A 93 -3.28 -1.24 -6.41
N GLN A 94 -2.02 -1.23 -5.98
CA GLN A 94 -1.11 -0.09 -5.97
C GLN A 94 -1.48 1.03 -4.99
N ASP A 95 -2.39 0.79 -4.05
CA ASP A 95 -2.60 1.70 -2.93
C ASP A 95 -1.32 1.84 -2.11
N ILE A 96 -1.02 3.09 -1.73
CA ILE A 96 0.09 3.40 -0.83
C ILE A 96 -0.49 3.96 0.46
N VAL A 97 -0.25 3.26 1.57
CA VAL A 97 -0.59 3.68 2.92
C VAL A 97 0.66 4.24 3.59
N PHE A 98 0.62 5.52 3.93
CA PHE A 98 1.72 6.21 4.57
C PHE A 98 1.37 6.58 6.01
N VAL A 99 2.23 6.13 6.94
CA VAL A 99 2.06 6.27 8.38
C VAL A 99 3.09 7.26 8.93
N PRO A 100 2.67 8.47 9.30
CA PRO A 100 3.62 9.53 9.63
C PRO A 100 4.51 9.23 10.86
N PRO A 101 5.84 9.44 10.78
CA PRO A 101 6.73 9.31 11.94
C PRO A 101 6.55 10.43 12.97
N ARG A 102 5.92 11.56 12.59
CA ARG A 102 5.49 12.69 13.42
C ARG A 102 4.13 13.20 12.91
N PHE A 103 3.48 14.13 13.61
CA PHE A 103 2.27 14.76 13.06
C PHE A 103 2.65 15.52 11.78
N LEU A 104 2.13 15.07 10.64
CA LEU A 104 2.26 15.79 9.37
C LEU A 104 1.03 16.67 9.24
N SER A 105 1.26 17.98 9.28
CA SER A 105 0.17 18.96 9.33
C SER A 105 -0.36 19.31 7.94
N SER A 106 0.38 19.00 6.87
CA SER A 106 0.00 19.39 5.51
C SER A 106 0.12 18.27 4.48
N THR A 107 -0.76 18.33 3.48
CA THR A 107 -0.73 17.46 2.29
C THR A 107 0.55 17.66 1.48
N LYS A 108 1.13 18.86 1.48
CA LYS A 108 2.41 19.18 0.83
C LYS A 108 3.59 18.42 1.45
N GLU A 109 3.62 18.26 2.77
CA GLU A 109 4.69 17.54 3.49
C GLU A 109 4.64 16.02 3.25
N VAL A 110 3.42 15.47 3.14
CA VAL A 110 3.22 14.08 2.73
C VAL A 110 3.62 13.90 1.27
N LEU A 111 3.19 14.80 0.39
CA LEU A 111 3.53 14.76 -1.03
C LEU A 111 5.01 14.96 -1.29
N SER A 112 5.75 15.72 -0.51
CA SER A 112 7.22 15.79 -0.64
C SER A 112 7.85 14.47 -0.19
N THR A 113 7.44 13.94 0.97
CA THR A 113 8.00 12.69 1.51
C THR A 113 7.73 11.51 0.58
N VAL A 114 6.52 11.41 0.03
CA VAL A 114 6.13 10.31 -0.86
C VAL A 114 6.49 10.60 -2.32
N GLY A 115 6.49 11.87 -2.72
CA GLY A 115 6.86 12.36 -4.05
C GLY A 115 8.36 12.27 -4.36
N GLU A 116 9.22 11.99 -3.39
CA GLU A 116 10.60 11.56 -3.64
C GLU A 116 10.67 10.12 -4.16
N PHE A 117 9.69 9.26 -3.79
CA PHE A 117 9.65 7.84 -4.15
C PHE A 117 8.71 7.55 -5.33
N ILE A 118 7.63 8.33 -5.47
CA ILE A 118 6.61 8.14 -6.50
C ILE A 118 7.11 8.32 -7.95
N PRO A 119 7.97 9.30 -8.29
CA PRO A 119 8.49 9.45 -9.65
C PRO A 119 9.28 8.23 -10.11
N TRP A 120 10.07 7.62 -9.21
CA TRP A 120 10.79 6.39 -9.51
C TRP A 120 9.82 5.23 -9.76
N TYR A 121 8.77 5.09 -8.96
CA TYR A 121 7.73 4.07 -9.17
C TYR A 121 7.05 4.22 -10.55
N PHE A 122 6.64 5.43 -10.92
CA PHE A 122 6.05 5.69 -12.23
C PHE A 122 7.05 5.46 -13.38
N PHE A 123 8.30 5.86 -13.20
CA PHE A 123 9.37 5.66 -14.18
C PHE A 123 9.67 4.18 -14.40
N VAL A 124 9.83 3.40 -13.32
CA VAL A 124 10.05 1.94 -13.40
C VAL A 124 8.85 1.23 -14.03
N ARG A 125 7.63 1.69 -13.75
CA ARG A 125 6.42 1.11 -14.37
C ARG A 125 6.29 1.48 -15.85
N SER A 126 6.67 2.69 -16.25
CA SER A 126 6.59 3.10 -17.67
C SER A 126 7.62 2.40 -18.55
N ILE A 127 8.76 1.95 -17.99
CA ILE A 127 9.72 1.12 -18.73
C ILE A 127 9.36 -0.37 -18.74
N ALA A 128 8.63 -0.85 -17.72
CA ALA A 128 8.29 -2.26 -17.57
C ALA A 128 7.02 -2.69 -18.33
N ASN A 129 6.18 -1.73 -18.74
CA ASN A 129 4.93 -1.99 -19.47
C ASN A 129 4.75 -0.97 -20.61
N PRO A 130 5.41 -1.19 -21.77
CA PRO A 130 5.47 -0.24 -22.89
C PRO A 130 4.16 -0.08 -23.65
#